data_AF-A0A961MHX3-F1
#
_entry.id   AF-A0A961MHX3-F1
#
_cell.length_a   1.000
_cell.length_b   1.000
_cell.length_c   1.000
_cell.angle_alpha   90.00
_cell.angle_beta   90.00
_cell.angle_gamma   90.00
#
_symmetry.space_group_name_H-M   'P 1'
#
loop_
_entity.id
_entity.type
_entity.pdbx_description
1 polymer ?
#
loop_
_entity_poly.entity_id
_entity_poly.type
_entity_poly.pdbx_seq_one_letter_code
_entity_poly.pdbx_strand_id
1 'polypeptide(L)' 'MSHAEDHAGTRRDFLYYATAGTGAVVTGTAVWPLVNQMNASADVKALSSIYVDISGVETGTQLTVKWRGK' A
#
# COMPACT_ATOMS: atom_id res chain seq x y z
N MET A 1 45.27 9.03 31.08
CA MET A 1 44.19 9.61 30.27
C MET A 1 43.14 8.52 30.09
N SER A 2 41.91 8.74 30.57
CA SER A 2 40.85 7.72 30.52
C SER A 2 40.00 7.89 29.27
N HIS A 3 39.67 6.80 28.57
CA HIS A 3 38.84 6.77 27.35
C HIS A 3 37.40 7.30 27.54
N ALA A 4 37.00 7.70 28.74
CA ALA A 4 35.66 8.21 29.02
C ALA A 4 35.37 9.58 28.37
N GLU A 5 36.40 10.37 28.05
CA GLU A 5 36.26 11.73 27.50
C GLU A 5 36.04 11.77 25.97
N ASP A 6 36.38 10.70 25.23
CA ASP A 6 36.28 10.64 23.75
C ASP A 6 34.84 10.47 23.21
N HIS A 7 33.84 10.26 24.08
CA HIS A 7 32.47 9.91 23.67
C HIS A 7 31.39 10.80 24.28
N ALA A 8 31.75 11.98 24.80
CA ALA A 8 30.77 12.87 25.42
C ALA A 8 29.70 13.37 24.43
N GLY A 9 30.06 13.63 23.16
CA GLY A 9 29.13 14.09 22.12
C GLY A 9 28.37 12.97 21.39
N THR A 10 29.07 11.88 21.04
CA THR A 10 28.54 10.84 20.14
C THR A 10 27.37 10.04 20.72
N ARG A 11 27.33 9.84 22.04
CA ARG A 11 26.23 9.13 22.71
C ARG A 11 24.91 9.91 22.65
N ARG A 12 24.97 11.24 22.79
CA ARG A 12 23.79 12.09 22.72
C ARG A 12 23.28 12.21 21.28
N ASP A 13 24.20 12.34 20.32
CA ASP A 13 23.84 12.37 18.90
C ASP A 13 23.18 11.05 18.47
N PHE A 14 23.71 9.91 18.93
CA PHE A 14 23.06 8.61 18.72
C PHE A 14 21.61 8.61 19.23
N LEU A 15 21.35 9.12 20.45
CA LEU A 15 19.99 9.20 20.98
C LEU A 15 19.09 10.09 20.13
N TYR A 16 19.59 11.21 19.61
CA TYR A 16 18.82 12.06 18.70
C TYR A 16 18.47 11.35 17.39
N TYR A 17 19.44 10.70 16.74
CA TYR A 17 19.20 9.95 15.51
C TYR A 17 18.28 8.76 15.73
N ALA A 18 18.48 8.00 16.81
CA ALA A 18 17.62 6.87 17.15
C ALA A 18 16.17 7.32 17.41
N THR A 19 15.99 8.42 18.13
CA THR A 19 14.66 8.97 18.45
C THR A 19 13.98 9.51 17.19
N ALA A 20 14.68 10.33 16.41
CA ALA A 20 14.15 10.90 15.17
C ALA A 20 13.83 9.81 14.13
N GLY A 21 14.73 8.82 13.99
CA GLY A 21 14.52 7.67 13.11
C GLY A 21 13.31 6.83 13.52
N THR A 22 13.16 6.56 14.82
CA THR A 22 11.97 5.87 15.34
C THR A 22 10.71 6.68 15.07
N GLY A 23 10.72 7.99 15.29
CA GLY A 23 9.61 8.88 14.97
C GLY A 23 9.20 8.81 13.51
N ALA A 24 10.17 8.89 12.59
CA ALA A 24 9.93 8.80 11.15
C ALA A 24 9.28 7.47 10.74
N VAL A 25 9.77 6.33 11.29
CA VAL A 25 9.19 5.01 11.03
C VAL A 25 7.75 4.95 11.54
N VAL A 26 7.49 5.34 12.79
CA VAL A 26 6.15 5.31 13.38
C VAL A 26 5.19 6.17 12.57
N THR A 27 5.56 7.41 12.25
CA THR A 27 4.75 8.30 11.41
C THR A 27 4.44 7.67 10.04
N GLY A 28 5.45 7.12 9.35
CA GLY A 28 5.24 6.43 8.07
C GLY A 28 4.27 5.25 8.18
N THR A 29 4.45 4.41 9.20
CA THR A 29 3.56 3.26 9.44
C THR A 29 2.13 3.66 9.81
N ALA A 30 1.94 4.78 10.50
CA ALA A 30 0.61 5.28 10.87
C ALA A 30 -0.10 5.94 9.67
N VAL A 31 0.64 6.63 8.80
CA VAL A 31 0.08 7.28 7.61
C VAL A 31 -0.23 6.29 6.49
N TRP A 32 0.60 5.26 6.30
CA TRP A 32 0.41 4.25 5.25
C TRP A 32 -1.01 3.65 5.18
N PRO A 33 -1.63 3.13 6.26
CA PRO A 33 -2.97 2.57 6.19
C PRO A 33 -4.03 3.59 5.78
N LEU A 34 -3.87 4.87 6.14
CA LEU A 34 -4.80 5.95 5.74
C LEU A 34 -4.80 6.16 4.22
N VAL A 35 -3.65 5.98 3.58
CA VAL A 35 -3.52 6.02 2.12
C VAL A 35 -3.97 4.70 1.50
N ASN A 36 -3.49 3.58 2.03
CA ASN A 36 -3.72 2.26 1.46
C ASN A 36 -5.19 1.81 1.53
N GLN A 37 -5.99 2.32 2.48
CA GLN A 37 -7.42 2.02 2.53
C GLN A 37 -8.20 2.58 1.32
N MET A 38 -7.62 3.51 0.55
CA MET A 38 -8.23 4.03 -0.67
C MET A 38 -7.91 3.18 -1.91
N ASN A 39 -7.04 2.17 -1.79
CA ASN A 39 -6.79 1.22 -2.88
C ASN A 39 -7.97 0.26 -3.07
N ALA A 40 -8.02 -0.39 -4.23
CA ALA A 40 -9.08 -1.34 -4.56
C ALA A 40 -9.22 -2.43 -3.48
N SER A 41 -10.43 -2.52 -2.92
CA SER A 41 -10.84 -3.48 -1.91
C SER A 41 -10.92 -4.91 -2.49
N ALA A 42 -11.01 -5.90 -1.61
CA ALA A 42 -10.96 -7.32 -1.99
C ALA A 42 -12.15 -7.73 -2.90
N ASP A 43 -13.34 -7.19 -2.65
CA ASP A 43 -14.55 -7.41 -3.44
C ASP A 43 -14.43 -6.84 -4.87
N VAL A 44 -13.84 -5.63 -5.00
CA VAL A 44 -13.56 -5.05 -6.32
C VAL A 44 -12.58 -5.90 -7.12
N LYS A 45 -11.59 -6.52 -6.45
CA LYS A 45 -10.61 -7.41 -7.11
C LYS A 45 -11.20 -8.77 -7.49
N ALA A 46 -12.22 -9.25 -6.79
CA ALA A 46 -12.83 -10.55 -7.06
C ALA A 46 -13.58 -10.63 -8.40
N LEU A 47 -13.96 -9.48 -8.99
CA LEU A 47 -14.68 -9.38 -10.28
C LEU A 47 -13.82 -9.71 -11.53
N SER A 48 -12.74 -10.47 -11.42
CA SER A 48 -11.69 -10.55 -12.46
C SER A 48 -12.05 -11.41 -13.68
N SER A 49 -13.00 -12.36 -13.57
CA SER A 49 -13.36 -13.26 -14.68
C SER A 49 -14.84 -13.60 -14.70
N ILE A 50 -15.45 -13.52 -15.88
CA ILE A 50 -16.85 -13.92 -16.14
C ILE A 50 -16.89 -14.81 -17.38
N TYR A 51 -17.84 -15.73 -17.42
CA TYR A 51 -18.16 -16.50 -18.62
C TYR A 51 -19.45 -15.96 -19.21
N VAL A 52 -19.45 -15.73 -20.52
CA VAL A 52 -20.62 -15.27 -21.28
C VAL A 52 -20.95 -16.35 -22.29
N ASP A 53 -22.14 -16.93 -22.19
CA ASP A 53 -22.64 -17.87 -23.21
C ASP A 53 -23.02 -17.11 -24.48
N ILE A 54 -22.57 -17.61 -25.62
CA ILE A 54 -22.81 -17.04 -26.95
C ILE A 54 -23.61 -17.98 -27.86
N SER A 55 -24.07 -19.12 -27.34
CA SER A 55 -24.76 -20.17 -28.11
C SER A 55 -26.00 -19.68 -28.87
N GLY A 56 -26.68 -18.65 -28.36
CA GLY A 56 -27.87 -18.06 -28.97
C GLY A 56 -27.64 -16.76 -29.75
N VAL A 57 -26.40 -16.35 -30.04
CA VAL A 57 -26.13 -15.08 -30.74
C VAL A 57 -26.24 -15.26 -32.25
N GLU A 58 -27.22 -14.60 -32.87
CA GLU A 58 -27.48 -14.65 -34.31
C GLU A 58 -26.59 -13.70 -35.11
N THR A 59 -26.36 -14.03 -36.38
CA THR A 59 -25.56 -13.21 -37.31
C THR A 59 -26.17 -11.81 -37.48
N GLY A 60 -25.33 -10.78 -37.36
CA GLY A 60 -25.76 -9.38 -37.49
C GLY A 60 -26.32 -8.77 -36.20
N THR A 61 -26.38 -9.53 -35.09
CA THR A 61 -26.80 -9.04 -33.78
C THR A 61 -25.60 -8.65 -32.90
N GLN A 62 -25.85 -7.87 -31.85
CA GLN A 62 -24.83 -7.45 -30.87
C GLN A 62 -25.23 -7.87 -29.45
N LEU A 63 -24.28 -8.47 -28.73
CA LEU A 63 -24.38 -8.74 -27.31
C LEU A 63 -23.53 -7.74 -26.52
N THR A 64 -24.17 -6.86 -25.75
CA THR A 64 -23.49 -5.91 -24.87
C THR A 64 -23.46 -6.47 -23.46
N VAL A 65 -22.27 -6.66 -22.90
CA VAL A 65 -22.07 -7.23 -21.57
C VAL A 65 -21.42 -6.20 -20.66
N LYS A 66 -21.91 -6.08 -19.43
CA LYS A 66 -21.27 -5.28 -18.40
C LYS A 66 -20.04 -6.01 -17.87
N TRP A 67 -18.86 -5.43 -18.01
CA TRP A 67 -17.62 -6.01 -17.49
C TRP A 67 -16.76 -4.95 -16.80
N ARG A 68 -16.40 -5.21 -15.55
CA ARG A 68 -15.59 -4.31 -14.70
C ARG A 68 -16.10 -2.86 -14.69
N GLY A 69 -17.41 -2.69 -14.68
CA GLY A 69 -18.07 -1.37 -14.61
C GLY A 69 -18.13 -0.61 -15.92
N LYS A 70 -17.77 -1.23 -17.05
CA LYS A 70 -18.00 -0.73 -18.40
C LYS A 70 -19.07 -1.55 -19.11
#